data_AF-A0AAN9NL48-F1
#
_entry.id   AF-A0AAN9NL48-F1
#
_cell.length_a   1.000
_cell.length_b   1.000
_cell.length_c   1.000
_cell.angle_alpha   90.00
_cell.angle_beta   90.00
_cell.angle_gamma   90.00
#
_symmetry.space_group_name_H-M   'P 1'
#
loop_
_entity.id
_entity.type
_entity.pdbx_description
1 polymer ?
#
loop_
_entity_poly.entity_id
_entity_poly.type
_entity_poly.pdbx_seq_one_letter_code
_entity_poly.pdbx_strand_id
1 'polypeptide(L)'
;MWVYLMAVVMLASILIIEKTVLVTEWSGGLYVSPTIAGSRPGSLIAGAWAAMISLGKEGYLKNTKAIMEGSRRIRKGIEEIAELFIVGKPDMTIVALGSDVLDIFEVNDVMSSKGWHLNALQRPNSIHICVTLQHVPIVEDFLNDLKESVKTVKENPGPISGGLAPIYGAAGKMPDRGMVQELLVDYMDGTC
;
A
#
# COMPACT_ATOMS: atom_id res chain seq x y z
N MET A 1 -6.77 10.07 10.60
CA MET A 1 -7.54 8.91 11.13
C MET A 1 -6.59 7.73 11.22
N TRP A 2 -6.17 7.33 12.42
CA TRP A 2 -5.27 6.18 12.60
C TRP A 2 -6.03 4.89 12.31
N VAL A 3 -5.64 4.16 11.27
CA VAL A 3 -6.19 2.84 10.97
C VAL A 3 -5.42 1.83 11.81
N TYR A 4 -6.02 1.36 12.90
CA TYR A 4 -5.43 0.28 13.68
C TYR A 4 -5.69 -1.06 12.98
N LEU A 5 -4.60 -1.77 12.66
CA LEU A 5 -4.66 -3.09 12.02
C LEU A 5 -4.53 -4.21 13.07
N MET A 6 -5.39 -5.21 12.99
CA MET A 6 -5.22 -6.48 13.68
C MET A 6 -4.59 -7.48 12.72
N ALA A 7 -3.53 -8.17 13.15
CA ALA A 7 -2.87 -9.22 12.38
C ALA A 7 -2.76 -10.51 13.20
N VAL A 8 -2.77 -11.65 12.50
CA VAL A 8 -2.59 -12.99 13.08
C VAL A 8 -1.24 -13.53 12.63
N VAL A 9 -0.44 -14.02 13.58
CA VAL A 9 0.78 -14.80 13.30
C VAL A 9 0.45 -16.27 13.55
N MET A 10 0.59 -17.11 12.53
CA MET A 10 0.40 -18.56 12.63
C MET A 10 1.74 -19.29 12.63
N LEU A 11 1.89 -20.29 13.49
CA LEU A 11 3.09 -21.12 13.60
C LEU A 11 2.74 -22.56 13.24
N ALA A 12 3.69 -23.25 12.59
CA ALA A 12 3.54 -24.66 12.23
C ALA A 12 3.65 -25.61 13.43
N SER A 13 4.19 -25.15 14.57
CA SER A 13 4.40 -25.96 15.77
C SER A 13 3.90 -25.27 17.05
N ILE A 14 3.61 -26.09 18.07
CA ILE A 14 3.07 -25.68 19.39
C ILE A 14 4.15 -25.11 20.35
N LEU A 15 5.42 -25.12 19.96
CA LEU A 15 6.51 -24.54 20.75
C LEU A 15 6.39 -22.99 20.79
N ILE A 16 5.47 -22.51 21.63
CA ILE A 16 5.15 -21.09 21.85
C ILE A 16 6.10 -20.47 22.90
N ILE A 17 6.74 -21.32 23.72
CA ILE A 17 7.51 -20.91 24.91
C ILE A 17 8.70 -20.00 24.52
N GLU A 18 9.43 -20.30 23.44
CA GLU A 18 10.56 -19.47 22.99
C GLU A 18 10.14 -18.08 22.46
N LYS A 19 8.85 -17.87 22.21
CA LYS A 19 8.32 -16.64 21.58
C LYS A 19 7.45 -15.81 22.52
N THR A 20 7.39 -16.19 23.80
CA THR A 20 6.58 -15.54 24.83
C THR A 20 7.51 -14.79 25.78
N VAL A 21 7.12 -13.59 26.20
CA VAL A 21 7.84 -12.87 27.26
C VAL A 21 7.44 -13.48 28.60
N LEU A 22 8.42 -14.01 29.33
CA LEU A 22 8.25 -14.65 30.64
C LEU A 22 9.11 -13.89 31.66
N VAL A 23 8.50 -13.43 32.75
CA VAL A 23 9.22 -12.77 33.85
C VAL A 23 8.78 -13.41 35.16
N THR A 24 9.71 -14.10 35.83
CA THR A 24 9.45 -14.81 37.09
C THR A 24 9.88 -14.02 38.32
N GLU A 25 10.90 -13.17 38.20
CA GLU A 25 11.54 -12.45 39.32
C GLU A 25 11.02 -11.00 39.49
N TRP A 26 9.90 -10.65 38.88
CA TRP A 26 9.33 -9.31 39.05
C TRP A 26 8.61 -9.20 40.40
N SER A 27 8.89 -8.14 41.15
CA SER A 27 8.25 -7.89 42.45
C SER A 27 6.72 -7.71 42.37
N GLY A 28 6.19 -7.40 41.17
CA GLY A 28 4.75 -7.35 40.90
C GLY A 28 4.08 -8.71 40.69
N GLY A 29 4.84 -9.81 40.76
CA GLY A 29 4.37 -11.18 40.59
C GLY A 29 4.74 -11.79 39.24
N LEU A 30 4.26 -13.01 39.00
CA LEU A 30 4.50 -13.74 37.75
C LEU A 30 3.87 -13.01 36.56
N TYR A 31 4.65 -12.77 35.51
CA TYR A 31 4.19 -12.08 34.31
C TYR A 31 4.46 -12.90 33.05
N VAL A 32 3.45 -12.95 32.17
CA VAL A 32 3.51 -13.60 30.87
C VAL A 32 2.83 -12.75 29.81
N SER A 33 3.48 -12.57 28.66
CA SER A 33 2.87 -11.92 27.49
C SER A 33 3.14 -12.69 26.19
N PRO A 34 2.10 -13.05 25.42
CA PRO A 34 2.25 -13.82 24.18
C PRO A 34 2.70 -12.97 22.97
N THR A 35 2.71 -11.64 23.11
CA THR A 35 3.18 -10.70 22.07
C THR A 35 3.93 -9.54 22.72
N ILE A 36 4.42 -8.58 21.90
CA ILE A 36 5.22 -7.43 22.36
C ILE A 36 4.47 -6.59 23.40
N ALA A 37 3.16 -6.40 23.24
CA ALA A 37 2.37 -5.53 24.11
C ALA A 37 1.82 -6.27 25.34
N GLY A 38 1.85 -5.62 26.50
CA GLY A 38 1.10 -6.06 27.68
C GLY A 38 -0.40 -5.75 27.55
N SER A 39 -0.77 -4.49 27.86
CA SER A 39 -2.14 -3.99 27.64
C SER A 39 -2.47 -3.94 26.14
N ARG A 40 -3.66 -4.41 25.77
CA ARG A 40 -4.09 -4.55 24.37
C ARG A 40 -5.50 -3.98 24.16
N PRO A 41 -5.78 -3.29 23.03
CA PRO A 41 -7.11 -2.78 22.72
C PRO A 41 -8.06 -3.93 22.31
N GLY A 42 -8.76 -4.51 23.29
CA GLY A 42 -9.66 -5.65 23.07
C GLY A 42 -10.79 -5.38 22.06
N SER A 43 -11.17 -4.11 21.87
CA SER A 43 -12.17 -3.69 20.88
C SER A 43 -11.78 -4.04 19.44
N LEU A 44 -10.50 -3.97 19.08
CA LEU A 44 -10.03 -4.33 17.74
C LEU A 44 -10.10 -5.84 17.49
N ILE A 45 -9.85 -6.65 18.52
CA ILE A 45 -9.98 -8.10 18.45
C ILE A 45 -11.46 -8.48 18.27
N ALA A 46 -12.36 -7.86 19.04
CA ALA A 46 -13.80 -8.05 18.90
C ALA A 46 -14.30 -7.61 17.51
N GLY A 47 -13.81 -6.47 17.00
CA GLY A 47 -14.13 -5.98 15.65
C GLY A 47 -13.66 -6.93 14.54
N ALA A 48 -12.45 -7.47 14.65
CA ALA A 48 -11.94 -8.47 13.71
C ALA A 48 -12.79 -9.74 13.72
N TRP A 49 -13.16 -10.23 14.91
CA TRP A 49 -14.07 -11.38 15.06
C TRP A 49 -15.44 -11.11 14.43
N ALA A 50 -16.05 -9.96 14.73
CA ALA A 50 -17.34 -9.57 14.17
C ALA A 50 -17.30 -9.47 12.63
N ALA A 51 -16.21 -8.93 12.06
CA ALA A 51 -16.02 -8.88 10.60
C ALA A 51 -15.92 -10.29 9.98
N MET A 52 -15.16 -11.20 10.59
CA MET A 52 -15.03 -12.58 10.10
C MET A 52 -16.37 -13.33 10.12
N ILE A 53 -17.11 -13.22 11.23
CA ILE A 53 -18.38 -13.94 11.41
C ILE A 53 -19.49 -13.34 10.54
N SER A 54 -19.55 -12.01 10.41
CA SER A 54 -20.57 -11.35 9.58
C SER A 54 -20.40 -11.60 8.08
N LEU A 55 -19.16 -11.70 7.59
CA LEU A 55 -18.89 -12.03 6.19
C LEU A 55 -19.05 -13.53 5.92
N GLY A 56 -18.49 -14.37 6.81
CA GLY A 56 -18.39 -15.80 6.58
C GLY A 56 -17.63 -16.16 5.29
N LYS A 57 -17.58 -17.45 4.97
CA LYS A 57 -16.88 -17.94 3.76
C LYS A 57 -17.43 -17.32 2.48
N GLU A 58 -18.75 -17.21 2.36
CA GLU A 58 -19.43 -16.72 1.16
C GLU A 58 -19.16 -15.24 0.92
N GLY A 59 -19.20 -14.41 1.97
CA GLY A 59 -18.86 -12.99 1.88
C GLY A 59 -17.42 -12.78 1.42
N TYR A 60 -16.46 -13.54 1.98
CA TYR A 60 -15.07 -13.49 1.52
C TYR A 60 -14.91 -13.91 0.06
N LEU A 61 -15.58 -14.99 -0.38
CA LEU A 61 -15.54 -15.43 -1.78
C LEU A 61 -16.13 -14.38 -2.74
N LYS A 62 -17.29 -13.81 -2.40
CA LYS A 62 -17.96 -12.76 -3.18
C LYS A 62 -17.06 -11.53 -3.31
N ASN A 63 -16.53 -11.05 -2.20
CA ASN A 63 -15.67 -9.87 -2.16
C ASN A 63 -14.37 -10.10 -2.93
N THR A 64 -13.72 -11.26 -2.73
CA THR A 64 -12.51 -11.63 -3.47
C THR A 64 -12.78 -11.65 -4.97
N LYS A 65 -13.89 -12.26 -5.42
CA LYS A 65 -14.24 -12.29 -6.84
C LYS A 65 -14.35 -10.87 -7.42
N ALA A 66 -15.07 -9.98 -6.74
CA ALA A 66 -15.28 -8.61 -7.19
C ALA A 66 -13.96 -7.81 -7.28
N ILE A 67 -13.11 -7.91 -6.26
CA ILE A 67 -11.81 -7.21 -6.26
C ILE A 67 -10.89 -7.77 -7.36
N MET A 68 -10.85 -9.09 -7.53
CA MET A 68 -10.03 -9.73 -8.57
C MET A 68 -10.51 -9.37 -9.98
N GLU A 69 -11.82 -9.24 -10.22
CA GLU A 69 -12.35 -8.73 -11.48
C GLU A 69 -11.99 -7.26 -11.71
N GLY A 70 -12.13 -6.41 -10.69
CA GLY A 70 -11.70 -5.01 -10.75
C GLY A 70 -10.22 -4.86 -11.09
N SER A 71 -9.36 -5.64 -10.42
CA SER A 71 -7.92 -5.64 -10.68
C SER A 71 -7.58 -6.12 -12.09
N ARG A 72 -8.23 -7.16 -12.61
CA ARG A 72 -8.04 -7.61 -14.00
C ARG A 72 -8.46 -6.54 -15.02
N ARG A 73 -9.54 -5.80 -14.75
CA ARG A 73 -9.99 -4.69 -15.61
C ARG A 73 -8.97 -3.56 -15.61
N ILE A 74 -8.48 -3.16 -14.44
CA ILE A 74 -7.42 -2.15 -14.31
C ILE A 74 -6.17 -2.59 -15.06
N ARG A 75 -5.71 -3.83 -14.87
CA ARG A 75 -4.52 -4.35 -15.57
C ARG A 75 -4.67 -4.26 -17.08
N LYS A 76 -5.80 -4.74 -17.63
CA LYS A 76 -6.09 -4.66 -19.07
C LYS A 76 -6.14 -3.22 -19.57
N GLY A 77 -6.81 -2.33 -18.83
CA GLY A 77 -6.91 -0.92 -19.20
C GLY A 77 -5.57 -0.20 -19.20
N ILE A 78 -4.63 -0.59 -18.34
CA ILE A 78 -3.25 -0.09 -18.35
C ILE A 78 -2.47 -0.66 -19.54
N GLU A 79 -2.62 -1.96 -19.86
CA GLU A 79 -1.98 -2.60 -21.01
C GLU A 79 -2.40 -1.97 -22.36
N GLU A 80 -3.55 -1.28 -22.40
CA GLU A 80 -4.03 -0.52 -23.57
C GLU A 80 -3.41 0.88 -23.71
N ILE A 81 -2.66 1.37 -22.72
CA ILE A 81 -2.01 2.69 -22.73
C ILE A 81 -0.56 2.51 -23.18
N ALA A 82 -0.24 2.95 -24.40
CA ALA A 82 1.03 2.67 -25.06
C ALA A 82 2.27 3.15 -24.30
N GLU A 83 2.16 4.21 -23.52
CA GLU A 83 3.25 4.78 -22.73
C GLU A 83 3.52 4.01 -21.43
N LEU A 84 2.62 3.11 -21.01
CA LEU A 84 2.69 2.42 -19.74
C LEU A 84 3.00 0.93 -19.91
N PHE A 85 3.64 0.35 -18.92
CA PHE A 85 3.81 -1.09 -18.79
C PHE A 85 3.47 -1.57 -17.38
N ILE A 86 3.07 -2.83 -17.27
CA ILE A 86 2.87 -3.49 -15.97
C ILE A 86 4.20 -4.03 -15.46
N VAL A 87 4.51 -3.77 -14.18
CA VAL A 87 5.70 -4.32 -13.54
C VAL A 87 5.43 -5.78 -13.15
N GLY A 88 6.10 -6.71 -13.85
CA GLY A 88 5.97 -8.14 -13.60
C GLY A 88 4.64 -8.71 -14.12
N LYS A 89 4.10 -9.69 -13.40
CA LYS A 89 2.85 -10.39 -13.76
C LYS A 89 1.94 -10.51 -12.53
N PRO A 90 1.15 -9.46 -12.20
CA PRO A 90 0.30 -9.50 -11.02
C PRO A 90 -0.87 -10.48 -11.22
N ASP A 91 -0.90 -11.53 -10.38
CA ASP A 91 -1.98 -12.52 -10.34
C ASP A 91 -3.14 -12.10 -9.41
N MET A 92 -2.89 -11.16 -8.49
CA MET A 92 -3.83 -10.70 -7.47
C MET A 92 -4.13 -9.20 -7.61
N THR A 93 -4.38 -8.50 -6.49
CA THR A 93 -5.07 -7.21 -6.46
C THR A 93 -4.15 -5.99 -6.48
N ILE A 94 -2.83 -6.19 -6.36
CA ILE A 94 -1.84 -5.10 -6.44
C ILE A 94 -1.32 -5.03 -7.87
N VAL A 95 -1.49 -3.88 -8.50
CA VAL A 95 -1.06 -3.63 -9.87
C VAL A 95 -0.06 -2.49 -9.85
N ALA A 96 1.20 -2.80 -10.16
CA ALA A 96 2.26 -1.83 -10.32
C ALA A 96 2.46 -1.51 -11.81
N LEU A 97 2.62 -0.24 -12.12
CA LEU A 97 2.80 0.29 -13.47
C LEU A 97 3.99 1.26 -13.53
N GLY A 98 4.68 1.25 -14.67
CA GLY A 98 5.81 2.11 -14.97
C GLY A 98 5.70 2.69 -16.39
N SER A 99 6.69 3.50 -16.76
CA SER A 99 6.86 4.00 -18.13
C SER A 99 8.35 4.08 -18.45
N ASP A 100 8.72 3.72 -19.68
CA ASP A 100 10.08 3.90 -20.21
C ASP A 100 10.23 5.23 -20.96
N VAL A 101 9.11 5.94 -21.20
CA VAL A 101 9.06 7.14 -22.05
C VAL A 101 8.54 8.38 -21.32
N LEU A 102 7.93 8.22 -20.14
CA LEU A 102 7.46 9.31 -19.28
C LEU A 102 8.05 9.16 -17.87
N ASP A 103 8.15 10.26 -17.12
CA ASP A 103 8.38 10.18 -15.68
C ASP A 103 7.08 9.73 -14.98
N ILE A 104 7.08 8.50 -14.48
CA ILE A 104 5.90 7.91 -13.83
C ILE A 104 5.48 8.68 -12.56
N PHE A 105 6.40 9.41 -11.92
CA PHE A 105 6.06 10.21 -10.75
C PHE A 105 5.37 11.52 -11.13
N GLU A 106 5.64 12.09 -12.31
CA GLU A 106 4.86 13.22 -12.83
C GLU A 106 3.43 12.77 -13.14
N VAL A 107 3.25 11.57 -13.72
CA VAL A 107 1.92 10.98 -13.92
C VAL A 107 1.21 10.80 -12.58
N ASN A 108 1.94 10.35 -11.55
CA ASN A 108 1.40 10.21 -10.19
C ASN A 108 0.96 11.54 -9.58
N ASP A 109 1.71 12.61 -9.80
CA ASP A 109 1.37 13.93 -9.30
C ASP A 109 0.09 14.47 -9.97
N VAL A 110 -0.08 14.26 -11.29
CA VAL A 110 -1.31 14.62 -11.99
C VAL A 110 -2.49 13.79 -11.47
N MET A 111 -2.32 12.48 -11.28
CA MET A 111 -3.32 11.62 -10.64
C MET A 111 -3.68 12.10 -9.24
N SER A 112 -2.68 12.54 -8.45
CA SER A 112 -2.87 13.11 -7.11
C SER A 112 -3.68 14.40 -7.13
N SER A 113 -3.49 15.26 -8.13
CA SER A 113 -4.30 16.47 -8.31
C SER A 113 -5.78 16.18 -8.58
N LYS A 114 -6.09 14.98 -9.08
CA LYS A 114 -7.46 14.46 -9.28
C LYS A 114 -8.00 13.68 -8.08
N GLY A 115 -7.23 13.60 -6.99
CA GLY A 115 -7.63 12.93 -5.75
C GLY A 115 -7.21 11.47 -5.62
N TRP A 116 -6.40 10.94 -6.56
CA TRP A 116 -5.87 9.58 -6.46
C TRP A 116 -4.59 9.53 -5.62
N HIS A 117 -4.56 8.67 -4.62
CA HIS A 117 -3.37 8.46 -3.79
C HIS A 117 -2.74 7.11 -4.07
N LEU A 118 -1.81 7.07 -5.04
CA LEU A 118 -1.09 5.86 -5.41
C LEU A 118 0.25 5.78 -4.66
N ASN A 119 0.76 4.56 -4.51
CA ASN A 119 2.03 4.36 -3.83
C ASN A 119 3.18 4.49 -4.84
N ALA A 120 4.07 5.45 -4.61
CA ALA A 120 5.31 5.58 -5.37
C ALA A 120 6.30 4.48 -4.99
N LEU A 121 6.90 3.87 -6.01
CA LEU A 121 7.83 2.76 -5.90
C LEU A 121 9.16 3.08 -6.60
N GLN A 122 10.18 2.29 -6.27
CA GLN A 122 11.52 2.41 -6.83
C GLN A 122 12.08 1.03 -7.17
N ARG A 123 13.00 0.99 -8.15
CA ARG A 123 13.67 -0.23 -8.65
C ARG A 123 12.70 -1.27 -9.27
N PRO A 124 12.06 -0.96 -10.40
CA PRO A 124 12.17 0.27 -11.21
C PRO A 124 11.27 1.40 -10.69
N ASN A 125 11.48 2.62 -11.17
CA ASN A 125 10.55 3.73 -10.91
C ASN A 125 9.16 3.30 -11.39
N SER A 126 8.21 3.28 -10.47
CA SER A 126 6.86 2.81 -10.73
C SER A 126 5.90 3.39 -9.71
N ILE A 127 4.61 3.21 -9.95
CA ILE A 127 3.56 3.44 -8.97
C ILE A 127 2.69 2.20 -8.87
N HIS A 128 2.00 1.99 -7.75
CA HIS A 128 1.00 0.93 -7.67
C HIS A 128 -0.33 1.38 -7.09
N ILE A 129 -1.36 0.66 -7.50
CA ILE A 129 -2.68 0.64 -6.86
C ILE A 129 -2.89 -0.72 -6.18
N CYS A 130 -3.34 -0.69 -4.92
CA CYS A 130 -3.87 -1.86 -4.24
C CYS A 130 -5.39 -1.86 -4.37
N VAL A 131 -5.92 -2.68 -5.27
CA VAL A 131 -7.35 -2.72 -5.53
C VAL A 131 -8.06 -3.34 -4.34
N THR A 132 -9.05 -2.63 -3.84
CA THR A 132 -9.93 -3.03 -2.73
C THR A 132 -11.38 -2.92 -3.17
N LEU A 133 -12.33 -3.33 -2.33
CA LEU A 133 -13.77 -3.23 -2.65
C LEU A 133 -14.23 -1.81 -3.02
N GLN A 134 -13.60 -0.79 -2.43
CA GLN A 134 -13.94 0.62 -2.70
C GLN A 134 -13.63 1.04 -4.14
N HIS A 135 -12.68 0.35 -4.79
CA HIS A 135 -12.26 0.68 -6.15
C HIS A 135 -13.16 0.04 -7.22
N VAL A 136 -13.85 -1.06 -6.89
CA VAL A 136 -14.69 -1.83 -7.83
C VAL A 136 -15.69 -0.95 -8.61
N PRO A 137 -16.44 -0.03 -7.98
CA PRO A 137 -17.39 0.83 -8.72
C PRO A 137 -16.73 1.92 -9.58
N ILE A 138 -15.47 2.27 -9.30
CA ILE A 138 -14.78 3.45 -9.89
C ILE A 138 -13.58 3.04 -10.76
N VAL A 139 -13.54 1.78 -11.23
CA VAL A 139 -12.47 1.28 -12.11
C VAL A 139 -12.35 2.09 -13.40
N GLU A 140 -13.48 2.45 -14.01
CA GLU A 140 -13.46 3.20 -15.27
C GLU A 140 -13.02 4.65 -15.05
N ASP A 141 -13.44 5.27 -13.94
CA ASP A 141 -13.00 6.62 -13.57
C ASP A 141 -11.48 6.65 -13.39
N PHE A 142 -10.92 5.65 -12.68
CA PHE A 142 -9.47 5.48 -12.54
C PHE A 142 -8.75 5.38 -13.90
N LEU A 143 -9.25 4.55 -14.81
CA LEU A 143 -8.62 4.34 -16.12
C LEU A 143 -8.72 5.59 -17.01
N ASN A 144 -9.83 6.32 -16.96
CA ASN A 144 -10.01 7.57 -17.69
C ASN A 144 -9.06 8.65 -17.16
N ASP A 145 -8.98 8.81 -15.85
CA ASP A 145 -8.08 9.77 -15.22
C ASP A 145 -6.62 9.43 -15.47
N LEU A 146 -6.26 8.15 -15.48
CA LEU A 146 -4.91 7.69 -15.81
C LEU A 146 -4.54 8.01 -17.26
N LYS A 147 -5.44 7.72 -18.21
CA LYS A 147 -5.25 8.04 -19.64
C LYS A 147 -5.05 9.54 -19.85
N GLU A 148 -5.88 10.36 -19.21
CA GLU A 148 -5.75 11.82 -19.29
C GLU A 148 -4.46 12.30 -18.63
N SER A 149 -4.07 11.73 -17.48
CA SER A 149 -2.82 12.11 -16.79
C SER A 149 -1.57 11.80 -17.61
N VAL A 150 -1.55 10.62 -18.25
CA VAL A 150 -0.50 10.25 -19.21
C VAL A 150 -0.45 11.25 -20.37
N LYS A 151 -1.61 11.64 -20.92
CA LYS A 151 -1.69 12.65 -21.97
C LYS A 151 -1.15 14.00 -21.51
N THR A 152 -1.52 14.47 -20.32
CA THR A 152 -1.06 15.75 -19.76
C THR A 152 0.46 15.79 -19.64
N VAL A 153 1.07 14.75 -19.07
CA VAL A 153 2.54 14.66 -18.90
C VAL A 153 3.25 14.56 -20.26
N LYS A 154 2.66 13.83 -21.21
CA LYS A 154 3.20 13.73 -22.57
C LYS A 154 3.19 15.07 -23.31
N GLU A 155 2.15 15.89 -23.13
CA GLU A 155 2.02 17.20 -23.77
C GLU A 155 2.85 18.28 -23.05
N ASN A 156 3.00 18.18 -21.73
CA ASN A 156 3.70 19.16 -20.90
C ASN A 156 4.61 18.44 -19.88
N PRO A 157 5.77 17.93 -20.32
CA PRO A 157 6.69 17.23 -19.43
C PRO A 157 7.29 18.21 -18.41
N GLY A 158 7.45 17.74 -17.18
CA GLY A 158 8.03 18.51 -16.09
C GLY A 158 7.20 18.46 -14.80
N PRO A 159 7.82 18.81 -13.66
CA PRO A 159 7.17 18.72 -12.36
C PRO A 159 6.04 19.73 -12.24
N ILE A 160 4.92 19.30 -11.66
CA ILE A 160 3.84 20.20 -11.29
C ILE A 160 4.16 20.89 -9.95
N SER A 161 3.69 22.13 -9.79
CA SER A 161 3.88 22.88 -8.55
C SER A 161 3.21 22.15 -7.38
N GLY A 162 3.98 21.85 -6.33
CA GLY A 162 3.50 21.11 -5.14
C GLY A 162 3.47 19.58 -5.31
N GLY A 163 3.91 19.06 -6.45
CA GLY A 163 4.06 17.63 -6.69
C GLY A 163 5.23 16.99 -5.94
N LEU A 164 5.20 15.67 -5.78
CA LEU A 164 6.22 14.88 -5.09
C LEU A 164 7.19 14.19 -6.06
N ALA A 165 7.00 14.31 -7.37
CA ALA A 165 7.88 13.71 -8.38
C ALA A 165 9.36 14.03 -8.18
N PRO A 166 9.78 15.29 -7.89
CA PRO A 166 11.18 15.59 -7.64
C PRO A 166 11.75 14.83 -6.43
N ILE A 167 10.95 14.67 -5.36
CA ILE A 167 11.36 13.99 -4.13
C ILE A 167 11.56 12.50 -4.39
N TYR A 168 10.57 11.83 -4.98
CA TYR A 168 10.67 10.39 -5.28
C TYR A 168 11.74 10.10 -6.34
N GLY A 169 11.85 10.95 -7.36
CA GLY A 169 12.89 10.86 -8.39
C GLY A 169 14.30 11.03 -7.81
N ALA A 170 14.51 11.97 -6.89
CA ALA A 170 15.79 12.19 -6.22
C ALA A 170 16.13 11.04 -5.26
N ALA A 171 15.19 10.60 -4.42
CA ALA A 171 15.39 9.51 -3.47
C ALA A 171 15.74 8.17 -4.15
N GLY A 172 15.15 7.91 -5.32
CA GLY A 172 15.49 6.73 -6.13
C GLY A 172 16.93 6.75 -6.63
N LYS A 173 17.42 7.93 -7.07
CA LYS A 173 18.75 8.14 -7.65
C LYS A 173 19.88 8.30 -6.61
N MET A 174 19.54 8.64 -5.36
CA MET A 174 20.53 8.88 -4.31
C MET A 174 21.33 7.60 -3.99
N PRO A 175 22.67 7.60 -4.18
CA PRO A 175 23.50 6.43 -3.88
C PRO A 175 23.72 6.28 -2.37
N ASP A 176 23.83 7.39 -1.64
CA ASP A 176 23.96 7.39 -0.19
C ASP A 176 22.61 7.13 0.47
N ARG A 177 22.50 5.99 1.16
CA ARG A 177 21.29 5.60 1.88
C ARG A 177 21.22 6.17 3.30
N GLY A 178 22.32 6.71 3.84
CA GLY A 178 22.34 7.45 5.10
C GLY A 178 21.57 8.77 4.98
N MET A 179 21.79 9.53 3.91
CA MET A 179 21.04 10.77 3.65
C MET A 179 19.53 10.52 3.50
N VAL A 180 19.12 9.41 2.86
CA VAL A 180 17.70 9.03 2.78
C VAL A 180 17.14 8.72 4.17
N GLN A 181 17.93 8.07 5.03
CA GLN A 181 17.53 7.78 6.40
C GLN A 181 17.34 9.07 7.23
N GLU A 182 18.27 10.02 7.14
CA GLU A 182 18.16 11.33 7.82
C GLU A 182 16.90 12.07 7.39
N LEU A 183 16.64 12.14 6.07
CA LEU A 183 15.40 12.74 5.54
C LEU A 183 14.13 12.09 6.11
N LEU A 184 14.13 10.75 6.29
CA LEU A 184 13.01 10.03 6.88
C LEU A 184 12.83 10.32 8.37
N VAL A 185 13.94 10.49 9.11
CA VAL A 185 13.90 10.90 10.52
C VAL A 185 13.32 12.31 10.64
N ASP A 186 13.83 13.26 9.86
CA ASP A 186 13.35 14.65 9.87
C ASP A 186 11.86 14.73 9.52
N TYR A 187 11.40 13.92 8.56
CA TYR A 187 9.97 13.81 8.23
C TYR A 187 9.14 13.29 9.41
N MET A 188 9.61 12.25 10.11
CA MET A 188 8.93 11.72 11.28
C MET A 188 8.87 12.75 12.41
N ASP A 189 9.97 13.45 12.68
CA ASP A 189 10.03 14.49 13.71
C ASP A 189 9.10 15.68 13.39
N GLY A 190 8.92 16.01 12.10
CA GLY A 190 8.01 17.06 11.66
C GLY A 190 6.52 16.70 11.64
N THR A 191 6.17 15.42 11.77
CA THR A 191 4.78 14.92 11.73
C THR A 191 4.25 14.48 13.11
N CYS A 192 5.12 14.45 14.12
CA CYS A 192 4.77 14.15 15.51
C CYS A 192 4.31 15.38 16.29
#